data_AF-A0A4Y2BGT3-F1
#
_entry.id   AF-A0A4Y2BGT3-F1
#
_cell.length_a   1.000
_cell.length_b   1.000
_cell.length_c   1.000
_cell.angle_alpha   90.00
_cell.angle_beta   90.00
_cell.angle_gamma   90.00
#
_symmetry.space_group_name_H-M   'P 1'
#
loop_
_entity.id
_entity.type
_entity.pdbx_description
1 polymer ?
#
loop_
_entity_poly.entity_id
_entity_poly.type
_entity_poly.pdbx_seq_one_letter_code
_entity_poly.pdbx_strand_id
1 'polypeptide(L)'
;MLGDAVARAFLRALVKLIGGYWNALKLRPTEKITFSPELFVQSRPSAMQPFLQKMLDLQIFQQFIESRLKKLNAGQGVNDEFEFELTAHEDKASFRLRNQYRDWVTNMKKEGGAFFKNVKTIVRKLSFYTFVTILHPFLI
;
A
#
# COMPACT_ATOMS: atom_id res chain seq x y z
N MET A 1 15.83 -22.18 -17.25
CA MET A 1 15.18 -20.94 -17.70
C MET A 1 16.24 -19.86 -17.70
N LEU A 2 16.70 -19.38 -18.86
CA LEU A 2 17.88 -18.51 -19.02
C LEU A 2 17.51 -17.07 -19.46
N GLY A 3 16.23 -16.69 -19.37
CA GLY A 3 15.71 -15.44 -19.94
C GLY A 3 15.29 -14.37 -18.92
N ASP A 4 15.34 -14.66 -17.62
CA ASP A 4 14.77 -13.80 -16.57
C ASP A 4 15.83 -13.02 -15.77
N ALA A 5 17.12 -13.28 -15.94
CA ALA A 5 18.19 -12.66 -15.16
C ALA A 5 18.16 -11.13 -15.19
N VAL A 6 17.89 -10.54 -16.36
CA VAL A 6 17.75 -9.09 -16.52
C VAL A 6 16.51 -8.59 -15.77
N ALA A 7 15.35 -9.20 -15.99
CA ALA A 7 14.12 -8.81 -15.30
C ALA A 7 14.24 -8.93 -13.77
N ARG A 8 14.90 -9.99 -13.29
CA ARG A 8 15.18 -10.22 -11.87
C ARG A 8 16.14 -9.16 -11.32
N ALA A 9 17.17 -8.77 -12.07
CA ALA A 9 18.07 -7.68 -11.69
C ALA A 9 17.34 -6.33 -11.60
N PHE A 10 16.47 -6.02 -12.56
CA PHE A 10 15.61 -4.83 -12.51
C PHE A 10 14.66 -4.87 -11.31
N LEU A 11 14.00 -6.00 -11.06
CA LEU A 11 13.11 -6.16 -9.92
C LEU A 11 13.85 -5.97 -8.59
N ARG A 12 15.07 -6.51 -8.45
CA ARG A 12 15.93 -6.29 -7.29
C ARG A 12 16.27 -4.82 -7.10
N ALA A 13 16.58 -4.11 -8.19
CA ALA A 13 16.84 -2.67 -8.13
C ALA A 13 15.59 -1.91 -7.66
N LEU A 14 14.41 -2.24 -8.19
CA LEU A 14 13.14 -1.67 -7.75
C LEU A 14 12.88 -1.96 -6.26
N VAL A 15 13.06 -3.20 -5.82
CA VAL A 15 12.93 -3.60 -4.41
C VAL A 15 13.85 -2.79 -3.50
N LYS A 16 15.12 -2.62 -3.87
CA LYS A 16 16.05 -1.77 -3.11
C LYS A 16 15.58 -0.32 -3.05
N LEU A 17 15.02 0.18 -4.14
CA LEU A 17 14.58 1.56 -4.26
C LEU A 17 13.29 1.84 -3.47
N ILE A 18 12.25 1.01 -3.65
CA ILE A 18 10.90 1.28 -3.14
C ILE A 18 10.39 0.30 -2.09
N GLY A 19 11.18 -0.73 -1.74
CA GLY A 19 10.81 -1.72 -0.73
C GLY A 19 10.46 -1.13 0.63
N GLY A 20 11.09 0.00 0.96
CA GLY A 20 10.84 0.79 2.17
C GLY A 20 9.42 1.35 2.29
N TYR A 21 8.55 1.14 1.28
CA TYR A 21 7.13 1.48 1.39
C TYR A 21 6.44 0.78 2.57
N TRP A 22 6.85 -0.45 2.93
CA TRP A 22 6.31 -1.13 4.11
C TRP A 22 6.56 -0.32 5.39
N ASN A 23 7.75 0.25 5.53
CA ASN A 23 8.13 1.13 6.65
C ASN A 23 7.34 2.44 6.69
N ALA A 24 6.74 2.81 5.57
CA ALA A 24 5.92 4.01 5.43
C ALA A 24 4.42 3.75 5.67
N LEU A 25 4.01 2.49 5.88
CA LEU A 25 2.63 2.16 6.21
C LEU A 25 2.33 2.46 7.68
N LYS A 26 1.24 3.19 7.92
CA LYS A 26 0.72 3.45 9.25
C LYS A 26 -0.43 2.50 9.54
N LEU A 27 -0.17 1.52 10.40
CA LEU A 27 -1.16 0.58 10.90
C LEU A 27 -1.66 1.10 12.25
N ARG A 28 -2.85 1.69 12.26
CA ARG A 28 -3.51 2.14 13.49
C ARG A 28 -4.68 1.20 13.80
N PRO A 29 -4.87 0.80 15.08
CA PRO A 29 -6.06 0.05 15.47
C PRO A 29 -7.31 0.82 15.04
N THR A 30 -8.32 0.10 14.54
CA THR A 30 -9.63 0.65 14.13
C THR A 30 -9.64 1.63 12.96
N GLU A 31 -8.48 1.96 12.36
CA GLU A 31 -8.38 2.85 11.21
C GLU A 31 -7.92 2.13 9.95
N LYS A 32 -8.16 2.75 8.79
CA LYS A 32 -7.58 2.32 7.53
C LYS A 32 -6.06 2.46 7.57
N ILE A 33 -5.36 1.49 7.01
CA ILE A 33 -3.93 1.56 6.72
C ILE A 33 -3.71 2.71 5.75
N THR A 34 -2.79 3.60 6.09
CA THR A 34 -2.40 4.76 5.27
C THR A 34 -0.90 4.72 4.96
N PHE A 35 -0.48 5.52 3.99
CA PHE A 35 0.92 5.68 3.60
C PHE A 35 1.42 7.06 4.03
N SER A 36 2.63 7.14 4.56
CA SER A 36 3.29 8.40 4.95
C SER A 36 4.46 8.69 3.99
N PRO A 37 4.33 9.69 3.10
CA PRO A 37 5.41 10.08 2.19
C PRO A 37 6.73 10.37 2.92
N GLU A 38 6.64 10.97 4.11
CA GLU A 38 7.79 11.37 4.92
C GLU A 38 8.55 10.14 5.44
N LEU A 39 7.83 9.14 5.95
CA LEU A 39 8.44 7.89 6.41
C LEU A 39 9.03 7.09 5.25
N PHE A 40 8.42 7.19 4.05
CA PHE A 40 8.97 6.56 2.85
C PHE A 40 10.32 7.17 2.48
N VAL A 41 10.42 8.51 2.44
CA VAL A 41 11.69 9.19 2.18
C VAL A 41 12.73 8.81 3.25
N GLN A 42 12.34 8.81 4.53
CA GLN A 42 13.22 8.42 5.64
C GLN A 42 13.57 6.93 5.69
N SER A 43 12.91 6.08 4.89
CA SER A 43 13.15 4.63 4.87
C SER A 43 14.49 4.23 4.23
N ARG A 44 15.22 5.21 3.66
CA ARG A 44 16.51 5.03 2.98
C ARG A 44 17.53 6.06 3.46
N PRO A 45 18.85 5.80 3.24
CA PRO A 45 19.91 6.71 3.64
C PRO A 45 19.72 8.11 3.06
N SER A 46 20.20 9.14 3.79
CA SER A 46 20.00 10.56 3.44
C SER A 46 20.40 10.91 2.00
N ALA A 47 21.44 10.26 1.46
CA ALA A 47 21.87 10.46 0.07
C ALA A 47 20.79 10.10 -0.98
N MET A 48 19.86 9.18 -0.65
CA MET A 48 18.77 8.75 -1.54
C MET A 48 17.50 9.60 -1.40
N GLN A 49 17.38 10.38 -0.31
CA GLN A 49 16.14 11.10 0.02
C GLN A 49 15.70 12.10 -1.05
N PRO A 50 16.59 12.91 -1.68
CA PRO A 50 16.19 13.81 -2.75
C PRO A 50 15.56 13.07 -3.94
N PHE A 51 16.07 11.88 -4.26
CA PHE A 51 15.51 11.03 -5.31
C PHE A 51 14.13 10.47 -4.91
N LEU A 52 13.99 9.97 -3.68
CA LEU A 52 12.71 9.47 -3.18
C LEU A 52 11.64 10.56 -3.13
N GLN A 53 12.03 11.80 -2.82
CA GLN A 53 11.12 12.93 -2.84
C GLN A 53 10.53 13.16 -4.24
N LYS A 54 11.36 13.07 -5.28
CA LYS A 54 10.89 13.13 -6.68
C LYS A 54 10.07 11.91 -7.08
N MET A 55 10.37 10.75 -6.51
CA MET A 55 9.63 9.52 -6.77
C MET A 55 8.17 9.60 -6.32
N LEU A 56 7.88 10.34 -5.24
CA LEU A 56 6.51 10.58 -4.76
C LEU A 56 5.64 11.28 -5.81
N ASP A 57 6.24 12.07 -6.70
CA ASP A 57 5.53 12.81 -7.76
C ASP A 57 5.20 11.91 -8.97
N LEU A 58 5.80 10.71 -9.06
CA LEU A 58 5.60 9.82 -10.20
C LEU A 58 4.25 9.10 -10.13
N GLN A 59 3.43 9.25 -11.15
CA GLN A 59 2.11 8.61 -11.24
C GLN A 59 2.19 7.08 -11.09
N ILE A 60 3.20 6.44 -11.69
CA ILE A 60 3.39 4.99 -11.57
C ILE A 60 3.67 4.55 -10.13
N PHE A 61 4.37 5.37 -9.35
CA PHE A 61 4.64 5.09 -7.95
C PHE A 61 3.38 5.32 -7.10
N GLN A 62 2.63 6.38 -7.37
CA GLN A 62 1.34 6.63 -6.70
C GLN A 62 0.37 5.47 -6.91
N GLN A 63 0.22 5.01 -8.16
CA GLN A 63 -0.61 3.84 -8.50
C GLN A 63 -0.14 2.55 -7.81
N PHE A 64 1.17 2.35 -7.70
CA PHE A 64 1.73 1.23 -6.95
C PHE A 64 1.28 1.28 -5.48
N ILE A 65 1.43 2.42 -4.80
CA ILE A 65 1.01 2.59 -3.40
C ILE A 65 -0.51 2.43 -3.24
N GLU A 66 -1.30 3.06 -4.09
CA GLU A 66 -2.76 2.94 -4.07
C GLU A 66 -3.23 1.49 -4.20
N SER A 67 -2.63 0.74 -5.13
CA SER A 67 -2.91 -0.68 -5.34
C SER A 67 -2.59 -1.51 -4.09
N ARG A 68 -1.47 -1.22 -3.42
CA ARG A 68 -1.10 -1.87 -2.14
C ARG A 68 -2.09 -1.53 -1.03
N LEU A 69 -2.39 -0.25 -0.82
CA LEU A 69 -3.34 0.20 0.20
C LEU A 69 -4.73 -0.37 -0.02
N LYS A 70 -5.20 -0.48 -1.27
CA LYS A 70 -6.49 -1.07 -1.61
C LYS A 70 -6.58 -2.53 -1.18
N LYS A 71 -5.55 -3.33 -1.49
CA LYS A 71 -5.49 -4.76 -1.10
C LYS A 71 -5.41 -4.91 0.42
N LEU A 72 -4.49 -4.19 1.07
CA LEU A 72 -4.27 -4.29 2.52
C LEU A 72 -5.52 -3.87 3.32
N ASN A 73 -6.17 -2.76 2.94
CA ASN A 73 -7.40 -2.31 3.60
C ASN A 73 -8.61 -3.22 3.34
N ALA A 74 -8.58 -4.05 2.30
CA ALA A 74 -9.56 -5.10 2.08
C ALA A 74 -9.29 -6.36 2.90
N GLY A 75 -8.24 -6.36 3.74
CA GLY A 75 -7.76 -7.54 4.47
C GLY A 75 -7.10 -8.58 3.55
N GLN A 76 -6.76 -8.20 2.32
CA GLN A 76 -6.06 -9.06 1.37
C GLN A 76 -4.55 -8.91 1.58
N GLY A 77 -3.81 -10.01 1.47
CA GLY A 77 -2.35 -9.96 1.43
C GLY A 77 -1.83 -9.41 0.10
N VAL A 78 -0.57 -8.99 0.09
CA VAL A 78 0.18 -8.68 -1.13
C VAL A 78 1.22 -9.77 -1.32
N ASN A 79 1.07 -10.56 -2.38
CA ASN A 79 1.85 -11.77 -2.63
C ASN A 79 2.21 -11.88 -4.13
N ASP A 80 2.80 -10.83 -4.69
CA ASP A 80 3.30 -10.82 -6.07
C ASP A 80 4.84 -10.89 -6.12
N GLU A 81 5.41 -10.98 -7.32
CA GLU A 81 6.85 -11.16 -7.54
C GLU A 81 7.69 -10.09 -6.83
N PHE A 82 7.18 -8.85 -6.77
CA PHE A 82 7.84 -7.78 -6.02
C PHE A 82 7.91 -8.12 -4.52
N GLU A 83 6.81 -8.59 -3.93
CA GLU A 83 6.79 -8.95 -2.51
C GLU A 83 7.64 -10.18 -2.18
N PHE A 84 7.73 -11.14 -3.10
CA PHE A 84 8.62 -12.30 -2.97
C PHE A 84 10.09 -11.87 -3.00
N GLU A 85 10.47 -11.05 -3.97
CA GLU A 85 11.84 -10.54 -4.09
C GLU A 85 12.21 -9.65 -2.90
N LEU A 86 11.27 -8.84 -2.42
CA LEU A 86 11.42 -8.04 -1.21
C LEU A 86 11.69 -8.93 0.02
N THR A 87 10.96 -10.03 0.15
CA THR A 87 11.15 -10.99 1.26
C THR A 87 12.52 -11.64 1.22
N ALA A 88 13.03 -11.92 0.02
CA ALA A 88 14.32 -12.58 -0.16
C ALA A 88 15.52 -11.66 0.14
N HIS A 89 15.33 -10.33 0.10
CA HIS A 89 16.44 -9.38 0.05
C HIS A 89 16.37 -8.20 1.04
N GLU A 90 15.29 -8.04 1.81
CA GLU A 90 15.14 -6.89 2.71
C GLU A 90 15.35 -7.21 4.20
N ASP A 91 15.64 -6.14 4.95
CA ASP A 91 16.00 -6.17 6.36
C ASP A 91 14.86 -6.62 7.28
N LYS A 92 15.24 -7.02 8.50
CA LYS A 92 14.33 -7.46 9.58
C LYS A 92 13.15 -6.49 9.85
N ALA A 93 13.26 -5.21 9.49
CA ALA A 93 12.24 -4.19 9.72
C ALA A 93 10.94 -4.43 8.93
N SER A 94 11.04 -4.72 7.63
CA SER A 94 9.87 -4.97 6.78
C SER A 94 9.14 -6.25 7.17
N PHE A 95 9.91 -7.27 7.60
CA PHE A 95 9.36 -8.50 8.16
C PHE A 95 8.53 -8.24 9.42
N ARG A 96 8.99 -7.37 10.33
CA ARG A 96 8.21 -6.98 11.52
C ARG A 96 6.89 -6.32 11.16
N LEU A 97 6.88 -5.40 10.19
CA LEU A 97 5.66 -4.69 9.80
C LEU A 97 4.64 -5.59 9.09
N ARG A 98 5.11 -6.56 8.29
CA ARG A 98 4.23 -7.59 7.73
C ARG A 98 3.62 -8.47 8.81
N ASN A 99 4.37 -8.80 9.86
CA ASN A 99 3.82 -9.52 11.02
C ASN A 99 2.80 -8.65 11.77
N GLN A 100 3.09 -7.36 11.98
CA GLN A 100 2.10 -6.42 12.55
C GLN A 100 0.83 -6.33 11.71
N TYR A 101 0.94 -6.36 10.38
CA TYR A 101 -0.24 -6.44 9.50
C TYR A 101 -1.03 -7.75 9.72
N ARG A 102 -0.35 -8.89 9.80
CA ARG A 102 -1.01 -10.17 10.08
C ARG A 102 -1.75 -10.15 11.42
N ASP A 103 -1.14 -9.57 12.45
CA ASP A 103 -1.75 -9.44 13.78
C ASP A 103 -2.92 -8.46 13.74
N TRP A 104 -2.78 -7.33 13.03
CA TRP A 104 -3.85 -6.36 12.78
C TRP A 104 -5.05 -7.01 12.10
N VAL A 105 -4.85 -7.78 11.01
CA VAL A 105 -5.93 -8.51 10.33
C VAL A 105 -6.57 -9.52 11.26
N THR A 106 -5.78 -10.20 12.09
CA THR A 106 -6.28 -11.22 13.03
C THR A 106 -7.14 -10.58 14.11
N ASN A 107 -6.70 -9.48 14.71
CA ASN A 107 -7.45 -8.73 15.71
C ASN A 107 -8.72 -8.13 15.10
N MET A 108 -8.65 -7.56 13.90
CA MET A 108 -9.84 -7.07 13.19
C MET A 108 -10.89 -8.17 12.93
N LYS A 109 -10.45 -9.38 12.57
CA LYS A 109 -11.36 -10.52 12.37
C LYS A 109 -12.02 -10.98 13.68
N LYS A 110 -11.28 -10.92 14.80
CA LYS A 110 -11.79 -11.26 16.13
C LYS A 110 -12.74 -10.21 16.70
N GLU A 111 -12.48 -8.92 16.42
CA GLU A 111 -13.20 -7.80 17.02
C GLU A 111 -14.40 -7.29 16.21
N GLY A 112 -14.57 -7.62 14.91
CA GLY A 112 -15.85 -7.30 14.26
C GLY A 112 -15.96 -7.43 12.75
N GLY A 113 -16.59 -8.53 12.30
CA GLY A 113 -17.25 -8.63 10.99
C GLY A 113 -18.36 -7.59 10.76
N ALA A 114 -18.73 -6.79 11.77
CA ALA A 114 -19.73 -5.72 11.69
C ALA A 114 -19.21 -4.43 11.00
N PHE A 115 -17.91 -4.12 11.04
CA PHE A 115 -17.40 -2.81 10.61
C PHE A 115 -17.12 -2.70 9.11
N PHE A 116 -16.79 -3.80 8.42
CA PHE A 116 -16.68 -3.81 6.96
C PHE A 116 -18.01 -3.46 6.27
N LYS A 117 -19.15 -3.73 6.91
CA LYS A 117 -20.46 -3.26 6.43
C LYS A 117 -20.53 -1.73 6.44
N ASN A 118 -20.03 -1.07 7.48
CA ASN A 118 -20.11 0.38 7.60
C ASN A 118 -19.20 1.11 6.60
N VAL A 119 -17.96 0.66 6.42
CA VAL A 119 -17.04 1.30 5.45
C VAL A 119 -17.47 1.08 4.01
N LYS A 120 -17.92 -0.14 3.64
CA LYS A 120 -18.52 -0.38 2.31
C LYS A 120 -19.78 0.47 2.10
N THR A 121 -20.59 0.64 3.14
CA THR A 121 -21.81 1.47 3.07
C THR A 121 -21.47 2.95 2.87
N ILE A 122 -20.49 3.48 3.60
CA ILE A 122 -20.06 4.88 3.47
C ILE A 122 -19.50 5.16 2.09
N VAL A 123 -18.62 4.28 1.57
CA VAL A 123 -18.04 4.45 0.22
C VAL A 123 -19.12 4.35 -0.87
N ARG A 124 -20.08 3.42 -0.73
CA ARG A 124 -21.22 3.34 -1.68
C ARG A 124 -22.11 4.58 -1.61
N LYS A 125 -22.32 5.13 -0.40
CA LYS A 125 -23.15 6.32 -0.17
C LYS A 125 -22.49 7.58 -0.73
N LEU A 126 -21.18 7.74 -0.55
CA LEU A 126 -20.38 8.82 -1.16
C LEU A 126 -20.39 8.71 -2.68
N SER A 127 -20.15 7.52 -3.25
CA SER A 127 -20.19 7.32 -4.70
C SER A 127 -21.57 7.62 -5.30
N PHE A 128 -22.66 7.27 -4.60
CA PHE A 128 -24.01 7.59 -5.04
C PHE A 128 -24.32 9.09 -4.90
N TYR A 129 -23.93 9.72 -3.80
CA TYR A 129 -24.14 11.16 -3.58
C TYR A 129 -23.38 11.99 -4.62
N THR A 130 -22.12 11.66 -4.88
CA THR A 130 -21.31 12.30 -5.94
C THR A 130 -21.94 12.11 -7.33
N PHE A 131 -22.48 10.92 -7.63
CA PHE A 131 -23.18 10.66 -8.89
C PHE A 131 -24.45 11.52 -9.02
N VAL A 132 -25.27 11.60 -7.97
CA VAL A 132 -26.51 12.40 -7.96
C VAL A 132 -26.21 13.89 -8.05
N THR A 133 -25.27 14.44 -7.27
CA THR A 133 -25.02 15.89 -7.26
C THR A 133 -24.38 16.39 -8.55
N ILE A 134 -23.54 15.58 -9.21
CA ILE A 134 -22.81 16.01 -10.41
C ILE A 134 -23.63 15.81 -11.69
N LEU A 135 -24.46 14.76 -11.81
CA LEU A 135 -25.21 14.46 -13.04
C LEU A 135 -26.66 14.97 -13.05
N HIS A 136 -27.28 15.24 -11.90
CA HIS A 136 -28.67 15.73 -11.83
C HIS A 136 -28.93 17.05 -12.60
N PRO A 137 -28.03 18.06 -12.64
CA PRO A 137 -28.28 19.26 -13.42
C PRO A 137 -28.12 19.08 -14.95
N PHE A 138 -27.70 17.91 -15.43
CA PHE A 138 -27.53 17.60 -16.86
C PHE A 138 -28.59 16.64 -17.41
N LEU A 139 -29.56 16.23 -16.58
CA LEU A 139 -30.63 15.26 -16.91
C LEU A 139 -32.03 15.90 -16.97
N ILE A 140 -32.11 17.23 -16.97
CA ILE A 140 -33.35 18.01 -17.11
C ILE A 140 -33.25 18.84 -18.40
#